data_AF-A0A2E8A6T1-F1
#
_entry.id   AF-A0A2E8A6T1-F1
#
_cell.length_a   1.000
_cell.length_b   1.000
_cell.length_c   1.000
_cell.angle_alpha   90.00
_cell.angle_beta   90.00
_cell.angle_gamma   90.00
#
_symmetry.space_group_name_H-M   'P 1'
#
loop_
_entity.id
_entity.type
_entity.pdbx_description
1 polymer ?
#
loop_
_entity_poly.entity_id
_entity_poly.type
_entity_poly.pdbx_seq_one_letter_code
_entity_poly.pdbx_strand_id
1 'polypeptide(L)'
;MVLSKKERRIVIVIGITIGVACSSMLVRYAMQQKTMKSENRPGNYESQMTAKDKNKFPPLPEEVIKSVRNGVVVYFDYNQSVGNPPLKSCRSWVLETTGSFRSERLFILVEQNIYPGNSINYYRASELYLSIMEGETEEEITEKLDPRAYRIIGKNSKTNEFILQIRHFSPSDIKKTIEDLPTKIPSINGIRLVRWTP
;
A
#
# COMPACT_ATOMS: atom_id res chain seq x y z
N MET A 1 3.78 53.88 34.43
CA MET A 1 2.70 53.08 35.05
C MET A 1 3.15 51.63 35.04
N VAL A 2 3.50 51.05 36.20
CA VAL A 2 4.05 49.68 36.30
C VAL A 2 2.94 48.76 36.78
N LEU A 3 2.61 47.73 35.98
CA LEU A 3 1.60 46.72 36.33
C LEU A 3 1.91 46.05 37.67
N SER A 4 0.91 45.98 38.54
CA SER A 4 0.95 45.27 39.81
C SER A 4 1.22 43.77 39.59
N LYS A 5 1.85 43.10 40.58
CA LYS A 5 2.11 41.64 40.53
C LYS A 5 0.83 40.83 40.23
N LYS A 6 -0.33 41.28 40.73
CA LYS A 6 -1.63 40.63 40.51
C LYS A 6 -2.11 40.82 39.06
N GLU A 7 -1.97 42.03 38.52
CA GLU A 7 -2.35 42.34 37.13
C GLU A 7 -1.46 41.59 36.15
N ARG A 8 -0.15 41.50 36.41
CA ARG A 8 0.78 40.71 35.59
C ARG A 8 0.41 39.24 35.56
N ARG A 9 0.02 38.66 36.70
CA ARG A 9 -0.42 37.26 36.78
C ARG A 9 -1.71 37.03 35.98
N ILE A 10 -2.66 37.96 36.04
CA ILE A 10 -3.92 37.89 35.26
C ILE A 10 -3.62 37.94 33.76
N VAL A 11 -2.78 38.86 33.31
CA VAL A 11 -2.39 38.99 31.89
C VAL A 11 -1.70 37.72 31.37
N ILE A 12 -0.82 37.11 32.17
CA ILE A 12 -0.16 35.84 31.82
C ILE A 12 -1.19 34.72 31.65
N VAL A 13 -2.13 34.57 32.60
CA VAL A 13 -3.17 33.53 32.53
C VAL A 13 -4.04 33.73 31.29
N ILE A 14 -4.49 34.96 31.03
CA ILE A 14 -5.28 35.28 29.83
C ILE A 14 -4.51 34.93 28.56
N GLY A 15 -3.23 35.32 28.47
CA GLY A 15 -2.37 35.00 27.33
C GLY A 15 -2.22 33.50 27.10
N ILE A 16 -2.03 32.72 28.18
CA ILE A 16 -1.97 31.25 28.11
C ILE A 16 -3.31 30.67 27.65
N THR A 17 -4.42 31.12 28.22
CA THR A 17 -5.76 30.61 27.86
C THR A 17 -6.08 30.88 26.39
N ILE A 18 -5.78 32.09 25.89
CA ILE A 18 -5.95 32.44 24.48
C ILE A 18 -5.03 31.58 23.61
N GLY A 19 -3.75 31.45 23.99
CA GLY A 19 -2.78 30.64 23.27
C GLY A 19 -3.22 29.17 23.13
N VAL A 20 -3.71 28.56 24.21
CA VAL A 20 -4.24 27.19 24.21
C VAL A 20 -5.51 27.09 23.36
N ALA A 21 -6.44 28.04 23.50
CA ALA A 21 -7.68 28.05 22.72
C ALA A 21 -7.41 28.16 21.22
N CYS A 22 -6.61 29.13 20.79
CA CYS A 22 -6.23 29.32 19.38
C CYS A 22 -5.47 28.10 18.83
N SER A 23 -4.50 27.56 19.59
CA SER A 23 -3.76 26.37 19.16
C SER A 23 -4.68 25.15 19.01
N SER A 24 -5.59 24.93 19.96
CA SER A 24 -6.56 23.83 19.89
C SER A 24 -7.51 23.96 18.69
N MET A 25 -7.93 25.18 18.36
CA MET A 25 -8.77 25.47 17.20
C MET A 25 -8.01 25.19 15.90
N LEU A 26 -6.76 25.60 15.79
CA LEU A 26 -5.90 25.31 14.62
C LEU A 26 -5.68 23.81 14.43
N VAL A 27 -5.43 23.06 15.52
CA VAL A 27 -5.29 21.60 15.46
C VAL A 27 -6.59 20.95 14.99
N ARG A 28 -7.75 21.35 15.55
CA ARG A 28 -9.05 20.83 15.10
C ARG A 28 -9.31 21.13 13.63
N TYR A 29 -9.02 22.35 13.18
CA TYR A 29 -9.18 22.74 11.79
C TYR A 29 -8.27 21.92 10.86
N ALA A 30 -7.00 21.73 11.23
CA ALA A 30 -6.06 20.91 10.47
C ALA A 30 -6.52 19.45 10.38
N MET A 31 -7.03 18.88 11.47
CA MET A 31 -7.59 17.54 11.50
C MET A 31 -8.84 17.43 10.62
N GLN A 32 -9.75 18.41 10.68
CA GLN A 32 -10.96 18.44 9.85
C GLN A 32 -10.63 18.55 8.36
N GLN A 33 -9.69 19.42 7.97
CA GLN A 33 -9.22 19.49 6.59
C GLN A 33 -8.59 18.17 6.14
N LYS A 34 -7.83 17.50 7.01
CA LYS A 34 -7.22 16.21 6.71
C LYS A 34 -8.29 15.14 6.48
N THR A 35 -9.34 15.11 7.31
CA THR A 35 -10.48 14.21 7.15
C THR A 35 -11.22 14.47 5.83
N MET A 36 -11.59 15.72 5.55
CA MET A 36 -12.28 16.10 4.31
C MET A 36 -11.46 15.76 3.05
N LYS A 37 -10.13 15.96 3.09
CA LYS A 37 -9.25 15.58 1.98
C LYS A 37 -9.16 14.06 1.82
N SER A 38 -9.26 13.29 2.91
CA SER A 38 -9.27 11.83 2.88
C SER A 38 -10.59 11.28 2.35
N GLU A 39 -11.72 11.85 2.77
CA GLU A 39 -13.07 11.49 2.30
C GLU A 39 -13.26 11.79 0.82
N ASN A 40 -12.71 12.90 0.33
CA ASN A 40 -12.79 13.25 -1.09
C ASN A 40 -11.66 12.65 -1.94
N ARG A 41 -10.79 11.81 -1.35
CA ARG A 41 -9.68 11.20 -2.08
C ARG A 41 -10.22 10.12 -3.02
N PRO A 42 -9.89 10.17 -4.33
CA PRO A 42 -10.18 9.07 -5.24
C PRO A 42 -9.60 7.75 -4.70
N GLY A 43 -10.38 6.67 -4.77
CA GLY A 43 -10.00 5.38 -4.20
C GLY A 43 -10.35 5.19 -2.72
N ASN A 44 -10.97 6.16 -2.04
CA ASN A 44 -11.54 5.87 -0.72
C ASN A 44 -12.58 4.73 -0.85
N TYR A 45 -12.79 3.98 0.23
CA TYR A 45 -13.65 2.79 0.20
C TYR A 45 -15.11 3.12 -0.13
N GLU A 46 -15.56 4.33 0.20
CA GLU A 46 -16.93 4.80 -0.02
C GLU A 46 -17.19 5.29 -1.45
N SER A 47 -16.18 5.82 -2.17
CA SER A 47 -16.37 6.30 -3.55
C SER A 47 -16.64 5.19 -4.54
N GLN A 48 -16.21 3.96 -4.23
CA GLN A 48 -16.28 2.81 -5.14
C GLN A 48 -15.61 3.07 -6.50
N MET A 49 -14.65 4.01 -6.55
CA MET A 49 -13.87 4.34 -7.75
C MET A 49 -12.39 4.27 -7.45
N THR A 50 -11.60 3.54 -8.25
CA THR A 50 -10.16 3.39 -8.02
C THR A 50 -9.41 4.72 -8.15
N ALA A 51 -8.32 4.87 -7.40
CA ALA A 51 -7.57 6.11 -7.35
C ALA A 51 -6.84 6.43 -8.66
N LYS A 52 -6.36 5.40 -9.37
CA LYS A 52 -5.55 5.60 -10.57
C LYS A 52 -6.38 5.76 -11.82
N ASP A 53 -7.23 4.77 -12.12
CA ASP A 53 -7.93 4.69 -13.40
C ASP A 53 -9.41 5.12 -13.29
N LYS A 54 -9.90 5.43 -12.08
CA LYS A 54 -11.31 5.78 -11.81
C LYS A 54 -12.28 4.67 -12.21
N ASN A 55 -11.81 3.42 -12.21
CA ASN A 55 -12.64 2.25 -12.47
C ASN A 55 -13.56 1.97 -11.28
N LYS A 56 -14.78 1.51 -11.53
CA LYS A 56 -15.69 1.12 -10.45
C LYS A 56 -15.21 -0.16 -9.77
N PHE A 57 -15.29 -0.22 -8.45
CA PHE A 57 -15.02 -1.42 -7.68
C PHE A 57 -16.16 -1.72 -6.69
N PRO A 58 -16.48 -3.00 -6.41
CA PRO A 58 -17.53 -3.36 -5.47
C PRO A 58 -17.05 -3.08 -4.03
N PRO A 59 -17.98 -2.89 -3.07
CA PRO A 59 -17.62 -2.70 -1.66
C PRO A 59 -16.62 -3.76 -1.17
N LEU A 60 -15.62 -3.29 -0.44
CA LEU A 60 -14.62 -4.16 0.19
C LEU A 60 -15.27 -5.04 1.27
N PRO A 61 -14.84 -6.30 1.42
CA PRO A 61 -15.26 -7.12 2.55
C PRO A 61 -14.89 -6.47 3.89
N GLU A 62 -15.72 -6.65 4.92
CA GLU A 62 -15.47 -6.05 6.25
C GLU A 62 -14.10 -6.41 6.84
N GLU A 63 -13.64 -7.64 6.59
CA GLU A 63 -12.33 -8.11 7.04
C GLU A 63 -11.22 -7.24 6.46
N VAL A 64 -11.28 -6.93 5.16
CA VAL A 64 -10.28 -6.08 4.48
C VAL A 64 -10.29 -4.66 5.05
N ILE A 65 -11.48 -4.11 5.33
CA ILE A 65 -11.62 -2.77 5.92
C ILE A 65 -11.01 -2.72 7.33
N LYS A 66 -11.18 -3.80 8.12
CA LYS A 66 -10.61 -3.94 9.46
C LYS A 66 -9.08 -4.09 9.42
N SER A 67 -8.56 -4.88 8.47
CA SER A 67 -7.14 -5.14 8.28
C SER A 67 -6.37 -3.94 7.74
N VAL A 68 -6.91 -3.26 6.73
CA VAL A 68 -6.30 -2.08 6.09
C VAL A 68 -7.20 -0.87 6.33
N ARG A 69 -7.12 -0.31 7.54
CA ARG A 69 -7.90 0.88 7.91
C ARG A 69 -7.44 2.10 7.13
N ASN A 70 -8.41 2.88 6.65
CA ASN A 70 -8.21 4.14 5.91
C ASN A 70 -7.36 4.01 4.63
N GLY A 71 -7.21 2.80 4.08
CA GLY A 71 -6.48 2.60 2.84
C GLY A 71 -7.18 3.23 1.63
N VAL A 72 -6.49 3.20 0.51
CA VAL A 72 -6.98 3.71 -0.77
C VAL A 72 -6.90 2.59 -1.81
N VAL A 73 -8.01 2.28 -2.47
CA VAL A 73 -8.05 1.34 -3.58
C VAL A 73 -7.40 2.00 -4.80
N VAL A 74 -6.22 1.54 -5.17
CA VAL A 74 -5.46 2.05 -6.32
C VAL A 74 -5.88 1.36 -7.61
N TYR A 75 -6.03 0.02 -7.55
CA TYR A 75 -6.45 -0.82 -8.67
C TYR A 75 -7.48 -1.84 -8.23
N PHE A 76 -8.27 -2.30 -9.19
CA PHE A 76 -9.24 -3.35 -9.00
C PHE A 76 -9.44 -4.13 -10.30
N ASP A 77 -9.46 -5.47 -10.21
CA ASP A 77 -9.75 -6.38 -11.32
C ASP A 77 -10.68 -7.53 -10.88
N TYR A 78 -11.55 -7.95 -11.81
CA TYR A 78 -12.36 -9.17 -11.68
C TYR A 78 -11.64 -10.36 -12.33
N ASN A 79 -11.71 -11.52 -11.67
CA ASN A 79 -11.23 -12.81 -12.18
C ASN A 79 -9.74 -12.83 -12.59
N GLN A 80 -8.94 -11.91 -12.04
CA GLN A 80 -7.50 -11.91 -12.17
C GLN A 80 -6.87 -12.44 -10.89
N SER A 81 -6.72 -13.76 -10.82
CA SER A 81 -5.94 -14.42 -9.77
C SER A 81 -4.47 -14.35 -10.14
N VAL A 82 -3.70 -13.76 -9.25
CA VAL A 82 -2.24 -13.71 -9.23
C VAL A 82 -1.69 -14.84 -8.37
N GLY A 83 -2.42 -15.24 -7.32
CA GLY A 83 -2.07 -16.38 -6.48
C GLY A 83 -2.03 -17.72 -7.24
N ASN A 84 -1.21 -18.64 -6.75
CA ASN A 84 -1.10 -20.02 -7.25
C ASN A 84 -1.61 -21.00 -6.17
N PRO A 85 -2.61 -21.86 -6.43
CA PRO A 85 -3.32 -22.06 -7.71
C PRO A 85 -4.24 -20.88 -8.08
N PRO A 86 -4.44 -20.63 -9.39
CA PRO A 86 -5.31 -19.55 -9.84
C PRO A 86 -6.76 -19.82 -9.43
N LEU A 87 -7.38 -18.82 -8.82
CA LEU A 87 -8.77 -18.82 -8.42
C LEU A 87 -9.68 -18.58 -9.64
N LYS A 88 -10.65 -19.46 -9.86
CA LYS A 88 -11.60 -19.36 -10.99
C LYS A 88 -12.50 -18.13 -10.93
N SER A 89 -12.90 -17.71 -9.73
CA SER A 89 -13.77 -16.56 -9.50
C SER A 89 -13.20 -15.77 -8.33
N CYS A 90 -12.53 -14.67 -8.63
CA CYS A 90 -11.85 -13.87 -7.63
C CYS A 90 -12.03 -12.37 -7.87
N ARG A 91 -11.84 -11.61 -6.81
CA ARG A 91 -11.75 -10.16 -6.85
C ARG A 91 -10.39 -9.77 -6.30
N SER A 92 -9.69 -8.92 -7.05
CA SER A 92 -8.33 -8.52 -6.72
C SER A 92 -8.29 -7.01 -6.59
N TRP A 93 -7.97 -6.53 -5.41
CA TRP A 93 -7.76 -5.11 -5.13
C TRP A 93 -6.30 -4.86 -4.81
N VAL A 94 -5.80 -3.69 -5.21
CA VAL A 94 -4.53 -3.18 -4.69
C VAL A 94 -4.82 -1.98 -3.83
N LEU A 95 -4.49 -2.09 -2.55
CA LEU A 95 -4.69 -1.08 -1.53
C LEU A 95 -3.38 -0.37 -1.23
N GLU A 96 -3.38 0.96 -1.22
CA GLU A 96 -2.32 1.77 -0.64
C GLU A 96 -2.62 1.98 0.86
N THR A 97 -1.71 1.62 1.75
CA THR A 97 -1.81 1.94 3.17
C THR A 97 -1.56 3.43 3.40
N THR A 98 -2.36 4.05 4.27
CA THR A 98 -2.13 5.44 4.67
C THR A 98 -1.22 5.50 5.89
N GLY A 99 0.08 5.70 5.66
CA GLY A 99 1.05 6.07 6.70
C GLY A 99 1.21 7.59 6.81
N SER A 100 1.68 8.05 7.97
CA SER A 100 2.07 9.45 8.21
C SER A 100 3.25 9.85 7.32
N PHE A 101 4.12 8.90 7.01
CA PHE A 101 5.29 9.10 6.18
C PHE A 101 5.18 8.34 4.85
N ARG A 102 5.76 8.91 3.79
CA ARG A 102 5.78 8.30 2.46
C ARG A 102 6.54 6.96 2.45
N SER A 103 7.50 6.77 3.37
CA SER A 103 8.26 5.54 3.57
C SER A 103 7.46 4.39 4.18
N GLU A 104 6.30 4.67 4.77
CA GLU A 104 5.41 3.66 5.38
C GLU A 104 4.32 3.18 4.41
N ARG A 105 4.29 3.74 3.19
CA ARG A 105 3.30 3.38 2.18
C ARG A 105 3.61 2.00 1.65
N LEU A 106 2.71 1.06 1.96
CA LEU A 106 2.71 -0.27 1.42
C LEU A 106 1.59 -0.38 0.40
N PHE A 107 1.87 -1.08 -0.69
CA PHE A 107 0.85 -1.51 -1.62
C PHE A 107 0.53 -2.97 -1.32
N ILE A 108 -0.71 -3.25 -0.98
CA ILE A 108 -1.19 -4.57 -0.57
C ILE A 108 -2.14 -5.08 -1.65
N LEU A 109 -1.80 -6.21 -2.26
CA LEU A 109 -2.71 -6.97 -3.09
C LEU A 109 -3.61 -7.80 -2.17
N VAL A 110 -4.91 -7.65 -2.35
CA VAL A 110 -5.94 -8.40 -1.65
C VAL A 110 -6.70 -9.23 -2.66
N GLU A 111 -6.68 -10.54 -2.50
CA GLU A 111 -7.43 -11.47 -3.34
C GLU A 111 -8.54 -12.13 -2.52
N GLN A 112 -9.79 -11.93 -2.95
CA GLN A 112 -10.95 -12.63 -2.40
C GLN A 112 -11.33 -13.76 -3.35
N ASN A 113 -11.34 -14.99 -2.85
CA ASN A 113 -11.89 -16.14 -3.56
C ASN A 113 -13.40 -16.19 -3.36
N ILE A 114 -14.21 -16.00 -4.41
CA ILE A 114 -15.68 -15.99 -4.27
C ILE A 114 -16.25 -17.38 -3.99
N TYR A 115 -15.62 -18.45 -4.50
CA TYR A 115 -16.09 -19.83 -4.34
C TYR A 115 -14.93 -20.84 -4.20
N PRO A 116 -14.94 -21.78 -3.23
CA PRO A 116 -16.06 -22.17 -2.36
C PRO A 116 -16.04 -21.59 -0.93
N GLY A 117 -15.10 -20.72 -0.57
CA GLY A 117 -14.83 -20.41 0.85
C GLY A 117 -14.77 -18.94 1.24
N ASN A 118 -15.02 -18.00 0.33
CA ASN A 118 -14.89 -16.56 0.58
C ASN A 118 -13.55 -16.14 1.23
N SER A 119 -12.48 -16.89 0.98
CA SER A 119 -11.19 -16.70 1.65
C SER A 119 -10.51 -15.45 1.12
N ILE A 120 -9.88 -14.69 2.01
CA ILE A 120 -9.14 -13.48 1.67
C ILE A 120 -7.64 -13.75 1.87
N ASN A 121 -6.85 -13.49 0.84
CA ASN A 121 -5.40 -13.57 0.89
C ASN A 121 -4.81 -12.17 0.72
N TYR A 122 -3.70 -11.93 1.42
CA TYR A 122 -3.00 -10.65 1.35
C TYR A 122 -1.54 -10.85 0.93
N TYR A 123 -1.07 -9.99 0.03
CA TYR A 123 0.29 -9.99 -0.50
C TYR A 123 0.81 -8.56 -0.62
N ARG A 124 2.13 -8.38 -0.65
CA ARG A 124 2.70 -7.11 -1.11
C ARG A 124 2.56 -7.02 -2.62
N ALA A 125 1.97 -5.94 -3.12
CA ALA A 125 1.70 -5.75 -4.54
C ALA A 125 2.96 -5.30 -5.28
N SER A 126 3.80 -4.45 -4.66
CA SER A 126 5.00 -3.87 -5.28
C SER A 126 6.27 -4.71 -5.09
N GLU A 127 6.19 -5.86 -4.41
CA GLU A 127 7.35 -6.68 -4.04
C GLU A 127 7.08 -8.16 -4.36
N LEU A 128 8.04 -8.80 -5.02
CA LEU A 128 8.01 -10.22 -5.37
C LEU A 128 9.28 -10.90 -4.86
N TYR A 129 9.20 -12.19 -4.53
CA TYR A 129 10.38 -13.01 -4.33
C TYR A 129 10.83 -13.59 -5.65
N LEU A 130 12.14 -13.48 -5.89
CA LEU A 130 12.82 -13.89 -7.10
C LEU A 130 13.85 -14.97 -6.77
N SER A 131 13.64 -16.15 -7.32
CA SER A 131 14.59 -17.27 -7.27
C SER A 131 15.42 -17.29 -8.54
N ILE A 132 16.74 -17.31 -8.41
CA ILE A 132 17.68 -17.34 -9.54
C ILE A 132 18.41 -18.69 -9.59
N MET A 133 18.99 -19.01 -10.74
CA MET A 133 19.81 -20.22 -10.91
C MET A 133 21.05 -20.21 -10.00
N GLU A 134 21.49 -21.39 -9.59
CA GLU A 134 22.74 -21.53 -8.85
C GLU A 134 23.92 -21.01 -9.68
N GLY A 135 24.76 -20.17 -9.06
CA GLY A 135 25.94 -19.57 -9.69
C GLY A 135 25.72 -18.18 -10.30
N GLU A 136 24.47 -17.73 -10.46
CA GLU A 136 24.18 -16.35 -10.88
C GLU A 136 24.27 -15.38 -9.70
N THR A 137 24.74 -14.16 -9.99
CA THR A 137 24.94 -13.09 -9.00
C THR A 137 23.81 -12.04 -9.03
N GLU A 138 23.72 -11.21 -8.00
CA GLU A 138 22.75 -10.11 -7.95
C GLU A 138 23.01 -9.10 -9.07
N GLU A 139 24.29 -8.82 -9.34
CA GLU A 139 24.76 -7.88 -10.34
C GLU A 139 24.35 -8.34 -11.75
N GLU A 140 24.61 -9.59 -12.12
CA GLU A 140 24.26 -10.16 -13.43
C GLU A 140 22.74 -10.12 -13.68
N ILE A 141 21.94 -10.42 -12.67
CA ILE A 141 20.47 -10.36 -12.78
C ILE A 141 20.00 -8.92 -12.87
N THR A 142 20.60 -8.00 -12.09
CA THR A 142 20.25 -6.59 -12.12
C THR A 142 20.52 -5.96 -13.48
N GLU A 143 21.60 -6.34 -14.15
CA GLU A 143 21.92 -5.89 -15.52
C GLU A 143 20.91 -6.38 -16.57
N LYS A 144 20.33 -7.56 -16.37
CA LYS A 144 19.31 -8.15 -17.27
C LYS A 144 17.91 -7.54 -17.06
N LEU A 145 17.67 -6.87 -15.93
CA LEU A 145 16.37 -6.27 -15.58
C LEU A 145 16.25 -4.84 -16.14
N ASP A 146 15.06 -4.48 -16.65
CA ASP A 146 14.78 -3.07 -17.00
C ASP A 146 14.72 -2.20 -15.72
N PRO A 147 15.66 -1.27 -15.50
CA PRO A 147 15.72 -0.45 -14.29
C PRO A 147 14.53 0.51 -14.15
N ARG A 148 13.77 0.73 -15.23
CA ARG A 148 12.54 1.55 -15.22
C ARG A 148 11.35 0.77 -14.69
N ALA A 149 11.33 -0.55 -14.82
CA ALA A 149 10.22 -1.40 -14.39
C ALA A 149 10.53 -2.15 -13.08
N TYR A 150 11.79 -2.51 -12.87
CA TYR A 150 12.23 -3.45 -11.85
C TYR A 150 13.42 -2.91 -11.07
N ARG A 151 13.54 -3.34 -9.81
CA ARG A 151 14.70 -3.07 -8.97
C ARG A 151 14.85 -4.15 -7.91
N ILE A 152 16.05 -4.71 -7.75
CA ILE A 152 16.36 -5.54 -6.58
C ILE A 152 16.62 -4.62 -5.40
N ILE A 153 15.92 -4.85 -4.28
CA ILE A 153 16.00 -4.01 -3.07
C ILE A 153 16.60 -4.73 -1.87
N GLY A 154 16.93 -6.01 -2.03
CA GLY A 154 17.56 -6.82 -1.00
C GLY A 154 17.31 -8.31 -1.21
N LYS A 155 17.61 -9.09 -0.17
CA LYS A 155 17.49 -10.55 -0.17
C LYS A 155 16.80 -11.01 1.10
N ASN A 156 15.91 -11.98 0.97
CA ASN A 156 15.26 -12.60 2.13
C ASN A 156 16.28 -13.48 2.86
N SER A 157 16.55 -13.16 4.13
CA SER A 157 17.56 -13.88 4.93
C SER A 157 17.21 -15.33 5.23
N LYS A 158 15.94 -15.72 5.16
CA LYS A 158 15.48 -17.09 5.45
C LYS A 158 15.46 -17.97 4.21
N THR A 159 15.03 -17.42 3.07
CA THR A 159 14.85 -18.20 1.83
C THR A 159 15.94 -17.97 0.80
N ASN A 160 16.83 -16.99 1.02
CA ASN A 160 17.83 -16.55 0.05
C ASN A 160 17.27 -16.07 -1.29
N GLU A 161 15.97 -15.81 -1.39
CA GLU A 161 15.36 -15.22 -2.58
C GLU A 161 15.59 -13.71 -2.62
N PHE A 162 15.81 -13.16 -3.81
CA PHE A 162 15.91 -11.72 -3.99
C PHE A 162 14.53 -11.07 -3.87
N ILE A 163 14.51 -9.85 -3.35
CA ILE A 163 13.30 -9.04 -3.24
C ILE A 163 13.27 -8.11 -4.44
N LEU A 164 12.42 -8.45 -5.40
CA LEU A 164 12.20 -7.68 -6.62
C LEU A 164 11.09 -6.66 -6.37
N GLN A 165 11.45 -5.39 -6.39
CA GLN A 165 10.48 -4.30 -6.43
C GLN A 165 10.01 -4.07 -7.86
N ILE A 166 8.70 -4.03 -8.07
CA ILE A 166 8.06 -3.76 -9.36
C ILE A 166 7.36 -2.41 -9.33
N ARG A 167 7.47 -1.62 -10.41
CA ARG A 167 6.81 -0.31 -10.51
C ARG A 167 5.38 -0.39 -11.01
N HIS A 168 5.08 -1.40 -11.83
CA HIS A 168 3.75 -1.70 -12.34
C HIS A 168 3.20 -2.88 -11.55
N PHE A 169 2.22 -2.61 -10.69
CA PHE A 169 1.70 -3.55 -9.70
C PHE A 169 0.17 -3.62 -9.69
N SER A 170 -0.49 -3.35 -10.82
CA SER A 170 -1.89 -3.75 -10.97
C SER A 170 -2.00 -5.28 -10.92
N PRO A 171 -3.15 -5.87 -10.55
CA PRO A 171 -3.28 -7.33 -10.50
C PRO A 171 -2.83 -8.02 -11.80
N SER A 172 -3.23 -7.47 -12.95
CA SER A 172 -2.79 -7.94 -14.27
C SER A 172 -1.28 -7.77 -14.52
N ASP A 173 -0.67 -6.63 -14.13
CA ASP A 173 0.78 -6.42 -14.28
C ASP A 173 1.59 -7.38 -13.40
N ILE A 174 1.14 -7.67 -12.18
CA ILE A 174 1.82 -8.61 -11.27
C ILE A 174 1.80 -10.01 -11.90
N LYS A 175 0.62 -10.46 -12.34
CA LYS A 175 0.45 -11.75 -12.99
C LYS A 175 1.34 -11.87 -14.22
N LYS A 176 1.30 -10.86 -15.09
CA LYS A 176 2.15 -10.80 -16.28
C LYS A 176 3.64 -10.84 -15.92
N THR A 177 4.05 -10.16 -14.86
CA THR A 177 5.46 -10.20 -14.40
C THR A 177 5.86 -11.60 -13.96
N ILE A 178 5.00 -12.30 -13.21
CA ILE A 178 5.25 -13.67 -12.75
C ILE A 178 5.37 -14.65 -13.94
N GLU A 179 4.52 -14.49 -14.96
CA GLU A 179 4.49 -15.37 -16.14
C GLU A 179 5.59 -15.04 -17.15
N ASP A 180 5.80 -13.77 -17.48
CA ASP A 180 6.71 -13.35 -18.56
C ASP A 180 8.17 -13.32 -18.14
N LEU A 181 8.48 -12.86 -16.92
CA LEU A 181 9.87 -12.53 -16.56
C LEU A 181 10.80 -13.76 -16.58
N PRO A 182 10.39 -14.95 -16.10
CA PRO A 182 11.21 -16.16 -16.24
C PRO A 182 11.43 -16.59 -17.69
N THR A 183 10.48 -16.30 -18.59
CA THR A 183 10.66 -16.62 -20.02
C THR A 183 11.62 -15.66 -20.72
N LYS A 184 11.71 -14.41 -20.26
CA LYS A 184 12.59 -13.38 -20.83
C LYS A 184 14.02 -13.49 -20.29
N ILE A 185 14.17 -13.93 -19.05
CA ILE A 185 15.46 -14.04 -18.37
C ILE A 185 15.58 -15.48 -17.87
N PRO A 186 16.20 -16.37 -18.66
CA PRO A 186 16.31 -17.79 -18.32
C PRO A 186 16.97 -18.05 -16.96
N SER A 187 17.85 -17.16 -16.50
CA SER A 187 18.50 -17.24 -15.19
C SER A 187 17.53 -17.16 -13.99
N ILE A 188 16.25 -16.83 -14.22
CA ILE A 188 15.20 -16.79 -13.19
C ILE A 188 14.49 -18.15 -13.14
N ASN A 189 14.65 -18.86 -12.02
CA ASN A 189 14.01 -20.15 -11.76
C ASN A 189 12.52 -20.02 -11.43
N GLY A 190 12.13 -18.92 -10.79
CA GLY A 190 10.75 -18.73 -10.38
C GLY A 190 10.51 -17.41 -9.66
N ILE A 191 9.24 -17.02 -9.64
CA ILE A 191 8.77 -15.81 -8.99
C ILE A 191 7.56 -16.17 -8.15
N ARG A 192 7.51 -15.68 -6.92
CA ARG A 192 6.36 -15.88 -6.04
C ARG A 192 5.99 -14.61 -5.28
N LEU A 193 4.71 -14.52 -4.93
CA LEU A 193 4.17 -13.41 -4.15
C LEU A 193 4.74 -13.38 -2.73
N VAL A 194 4.99 -12.16 -2.23
CA VAL A 194 5.35 -11.92 -0.83
C VAL A 194 4.07 -11.84 -0.02
N ARG A 195 3.80 -12.85 0.83
CA ARG A 195 2.64 -12.80 1.74
C ARG A 195 2.76 -11.60 2.69
N TRP A 196 1.64 -10.92 2.89
CA TRP A 196 1.50 -9.90 3.92
C TRP A 196 0.49 -10.39 4.96
N THR A 197 0.77 -10.10 6.23
CA THR A 197 -0.15 -10.41 7.33
C THR A 197 -0.49 -9.09 8.02
N PRO A 198 -1.79 -8.72 8.11
CA PRO A 198 -2.22 -7.52 8.83
C PRO A 198 -1.89 -7.54 10.32
#